data_AF-A0A9E6TG23-F1
#
_entry.id   AF-A0A9E6TG23-F1
#
_cell.length_a   1.000
_cell.length_b   1.000
_cell.length_c   1.000
_cell.angle_alpha   90.00
_cell.angle_beta   90.00
_cell.angle_gamma   90.00
#
_symmetry.space_group_name_H-M   'P 1'
#
loop_
_entity.id
_entity.type
_entity.pdbx_description
1 polymer ?
#
loop_
_entity_poly.entity_id
_entity_poly.type
_entity_poly.pdbx_seq_one_letter_code
_entity_poly.pdbx_strand_id
1 'polypeptide(L)'
;MDTEKENSGWTDEELEASVDGYLDIQTRYPNDQKFNKSLEHRRLQSGVLAGRNTKSIDYRLQNITALFEDLGLKTISSYKPKVNLGSGITARLIKILESKGLITLDSGTPSTQEKSSLRNVQRAKQRDFVSEPEGVQIPQQIVRTTKTYARISKVKDWILFNAKGVCEGCGQPGPFEMNGEPYLEVHHVKHLSDNGTDFKTNTVALCPNCHRRCHHSDDREAFTAWLYDNVGRLEKE
;
A
#
# COMPACT_ATOMS: atom_id res chain seq x y z
N MET A 1 12.20 15.79 -36.40
CA MET A 1 12.41 14.35 -36.17
C MET A 1 12.00 14.09 -34.74
N ASP A 2 10.69 13.91 -34.54
CA ASP A 2 10.09 13.75 -33.23
C ASP A 2 10.29 12.29 -32.82
N THR A 3 11.26 12.05 -31.94
CA THR A 3 11.41 10.74 -31.30
C THR A 3 10.25 10.55 -30.34
N GLU A 4 9.32 9.70 -30.74
CA GLU A 4 8.27 9.15 -29.87
C GLU A 4 8.91 8.62 -28.58
N LYS A 5 8.61 9.27 -27.45
CA LYS A 5 8.97 8.76 -26.14
C LYS A 5 7.97 7.66 -25.80
N GLU A 6 8.31 6.42 -26.13
CA GLU A 6 7.70 5.27 -25.48
C GLU A 6 7.92 5.42 -23.96
N ASN A 7 6.85 5.75 -23.24
CA ASN A 7 6.87 5.88 -21.80
C ASN A 7 6.78 4.47 -21.19
N SER A 8 7.79 3.64 -21.44
CA SER A 8 7.88 2.32 -20.82
C SER A 8 8.11 2.49 -19.31
N GLY A 9 7.20 1.92 -18.52
CA GLY A 9 7.33 1.87 -17.07
C GLY A 9 8.63 1.19 -16.63
N TRP A 10 9.03 1.38 -15.37
CA TRP A 10 10.24 0.76 -14.84
C TRP A 10 10.07 -0.76 -14.71
N THR A 11 10.96 -1.54 -15.32
CA THR A 11 10.97 -3.01 -15.21
C THR A 11 11.56 -3.47 -13.88
N ASP A 12 11.40 -4.75 -13.51
CA ASP A 12 11.91 -5.25 -12.24
C ASP A 12 13.45 -5.23 -12.22
N GLU A 13 14.06 -5.52 -13.36
CA GLU A 13 15.51 -5.49 -13.58
C GLU A 13 16.06 -4.06 -13.43
N GLU A 14 15.36 -3.05 -13.96
CA GLU A 14 15.76 -1.66 -13.81
C GLU A 14 15.62 -1.18 -12.35
N LEU A 15 14.58 -1.62 -11.64
CA LEU A 15 14.40 -1.29 -10.22
C LEU A 15 15.50 -1.95 -9.38
N GLU A 16 15.81 -3.21 -9.66
CA GLU A 16 16.89 -3.94 -8.97
C GLU A 16 18.25 -3.28 -9.23
N ALA A 17 18.58 -2.98 -10.48
CA ALA A 17 19.82 -2.27 -10.83
C ALA A 17 19.92 -0.88 -10.17
N SER A 18 18.78 -0.20 -9.96
CA SER A 18 18.76 1.07 -9.25
C SER A 18 19.05 0.92 -7.75
N VAL A 19 18.53 -0.15 -7.12
CA VAL A 19 18.80 -0.48 -5.72
C VAL A 19 20.25 -0.89 -5.55
N ASP A 20 20.77 -1.78 -6.38
CA ASP A 20 22.17 -2.22 -6.35
C ASP A 20 23.13 -1.05 -6.54
N GLY A 21 22.83 -0.19 -7.50
CA GLY A 21 23.55 1.05 -7.72
C GLY A 21 23.59 1.95 -6.48
N TYR A 22 22.44 2.12 -5.82
CA TYR A 22 22.34 2.93 -4.61
C TYR A 22 23.19 2.36 -3.46
N LEU A 23 23.18 1.04 -3.27
CA LEU A 23 23.95 0.35 -2.23
C LEU A 23 25.44 0.36 -2.51
N ASP A 24 25.85 0.20 -3.76
CA ASP A 24 27.24 0.28 -4.18
C ASP A 24 27.81 1.69 -3.94
N ILE A 25 27.05 2.75 -4.27
CA ILE A 25 27.43 4.13 -3.93
C ILE A 25 27.58 4.28 -2.41
N GLN A 26 26.63 3.76 -1.62
CA GLN A 26 26.70 3.85 -0.16
C GLN A 26 27.91 3.11 0.43
N THR A 27 28.27 1.97 -0.15
CA THR A 27 29.42 1.15 0.26
C THR A 27 30.74 1.85 -0.08
N ARG A 28 30.84 2.44 -1.28
CA ARG A 28 32.05 3.13 -1.75
C ARG A 28 32.28 4.49 -1.10
N TYR A 29 31.21 5.16 -0.65
CA TYR A 29 31.29 6.50 -0.07
C TYR A 29 30.63 6.54 1.33
N PRO A 30 31.21 5.86 2.33
CA PRO A 30 30.69 5.91 3.69
C PRO A 30 30.76 7.35 4.22
N ASN A 31 29.65 7.82 4.82
CA ASN A 31 29.48 9.16 5.41
C ASN A 31 29.39 10.32 4.40
N ASP A 32 28.83 10.05 3.21
CA ASP A 32 28.58 11.07 2.18
C ASP A 32 29.83 11.87 1.80
N GLN A 33 31.00 11.22 1.84
CA GLN A 33 32.19 11.77 1.20
C GLN A 33 31.81 12.13 -0.24
N LYS A 34 32.04 13.39 -0.61
CA LYS A 34 31.51 14.02 -1.83
C LYS A 34 31.82 13.19 -3.08
N PHE A 35 30.90 12.32 -3.47
CA PHE A 35 30.99 11.54 -4.69
C PHE A 35 30.48 12.34 -5.88
N ASN A 36 31.00 12.04 -7.06
CA ASN A 36 30.59 12.70 -8.28
C ASN A 36 29.29 12.05 -8.81
N LYS A 37 28.14 12.62 -8.46
CA LYS A 37 26.83 12.15 -8.94
C LYS A 37 26.78 11.89 -10.44
N SER A 38 27.37 12.80 -11.23
CA SER A 38 27.36 12.70 -12.69
C SER A 38 28.21 11.52 -13.21
N LEU A 39 29.23 11.09 -12.46
CA LEU A 39 29.99 9.88 -12.77
C LEU A 39 29.18 8.64 -12.41
N GLU A 40 28.52 8.64 -11.25
CA GLU A 40 27.71 7.49 -10.81
C GLU A 40 26.50 7.25 -11.71
N HIS A 41 25.78 8.31 -12.12
CA HIS A 41 24.70 8.14 -13.09
C HIS A 41 25.19 7.57 -14.42
N ARG A 42 26.39 7.96 -14.87
CA ARG A 42 27.01 7.38 -16.09
C ARG A 42 27.38 5.92 -15.91
N ARG A 43 27.87 5.52 -14.73
CA ARG A 43 28.14 4.11 -14.40
C ARG A 43 26.85 3.28 -14.42
N LEU A 44 25.78 3.79 -13.84
CA LEU A 44 24.47 3.12 -13.89
C LEU A 44 23.97 2.96 -15.33
N GLN A 45 24.18 3.95 -16.20
CA GLN A 45 23.85 3.87 -17.62
C GLN A 45 24.69 2.88 -18.42
N SER A 46 25.85 2.43 -17.93
CA SER A 46 26.63 1.40 -18.66
C SER A 46 26.08 -0.02 -18.52
N GLY A 47 25.06 -0.21 -17.68
CA GLY A 47 24.41 -1.50 -17.46
C GLY A 47 22.94 -1.51 -17.90
N VAL A 48 22.10 -2.16 -17.09
CA VAL A 48 20.66 -2.35 -17.33
C VAL A 48 19.91 -1.01 -17.53
N LEU A 49 20.43 0.09 -17.00
CA LEU A 49 19.82 1.42 -17.10
C LEU A 49 20.27 2.23 -18.34
N ALA A 50 20.88 1.60 -19.34
CA ALA A 50 21.31 2.26 -20.58
C ALA A 50 20.18 3.01 -21.31
N GLY A 51 18.95 2.50 -21.26
CA GLY A 51 17.77 3.14 -21.83
C GLY A 51 17.22 4.32 -21.03
N ARG A 52 17.70 4.55 -19.79
CA ARG A 52 17.23 5.62 -18.91
C ARG A 52 18.15 6.83 -18.97
N ASN A 53 17.57 8.03 -19.02
CA ASN A 53 18.35 9.26 -18.95
C ASN A 53 18.76 9.57 -17.50
N THR A 54 19.83 10.34 -17.34
CA THR A 54 20.41 10.69 -16.03
C THR A 54 19.44 11.40 -15.09
N LYS A 55 18.49 12.20 -15.59
CA LYS A 55 17.45 12.84 -14.76
C LYS A 55 16.47 11.82 -14.21
N SER A 56 16.09 10.82 -15.01
CA SER A 56 15.20 9.73 -14.60
C SER A 56 15.86 8.84 -13.54
N ILE A 57 17.15 8.54 -13.72
CA ILE A 57 17.95 7.79 -12.73
C ILE A 57 18.08 8.60 -11.44
N ASP A 58 18.45 9.87 -11.49
CA ASP A 58 18.54 10.73 -10.30
C ASP A 58 17.20 10.78 -9.55
N TYR A 59 16.10 10.91 -10.27
CA TYR A 59 14.75 10.86 -9.68
C TYR A 59 14.44 9.50 -9.04
N ARG A 60 14.86 8.38 -9.65
CA ARG A 60 14.69 7.04 -9.08
C ARG A 60 15.49 6.89 -7.79
N LEU A 61 16.74 7.36 -7.77
CA LEU A 61 17.57 7.34 -6.56
C LEU A 61 16.97 8.21 -5.45
N GLN A 62 16.42 9.39 -5.76
CA GLN A 62 15.67 10.22 -4.81
C GLN A 62 14.42 9.52 -4.23
N ASN A 63 13.72 8.71 -5.05
CA ASN A 63 12.61 7.90 -4.58
C ASN A 63 13.09 6.75 -3.68
N ILE A 64 14.21 6.11 -4.02
CA ILE A 64 14.83 5.07 -3.18
C ILE A 64 15.27 5.66 -1.85
N THR A 65 15.85 6.87 -1.84
CA THR A 65 16.17 7.59 -0.59
C THR A 65 14.92 7.79 0.27
N ALA A 66 13.80 8.23 -0.31
CA ALA A 66 12.55 8.39 0.44
C ALA A 66 12.05 7.06 1.04
N LEU A 67 12.20 5.95 0.32
CA LEU A 67 11.85 4.62 0.83
C LEU A 67 12.81 4.17 1.95
N PHE A 68 14.11 4.42 1.80
CA PHE A 68 15.10 4.09 2.83
C PHE A 68 14.84 4.90 4.11
N GLU A 69 14.48 6.17 4.00
CA GLU A 69 14.07 6.99 5.15
C GLU A 69 12.83 6.41 5.85
N ASP A 70 11.79 6.02 5.10
CA ASP A 70 10.57 5.42 5.65
C ASP A 70 10.85 4.08 6.35
N LEU A 71 11.85 3.32 5.87
CA LEU A 71 12.29 2.05 6.45
C LEU A 71 13.35 2.20 7.54
N GLY A 72 13.78 3.43 7.87
CA GLY A 72 14.82 3.69 8.89
C GLY A 72 16.22 3.24 8.47
N LEU A 73 16.47 3.03 7.18
CA LEU A 73 17.77 2.66 6.64
C LEU A 73 18.66 3.89 6.46
N LYS A 74 19.99 3.70 6.55
CA LYS A 74 20.95 4.77 6.27
C LYS A 74 20.74 5.27 4.84
N THR A 75 20.65 6.59 4.65
CA THR A 75 20.47 7.21 3.33
C THR A 75 21.75 7.90 2.85
N ILE A 76 21.74 8.32 1.58
CA ILE A 76 22.80 9.12 0.98
C ILE A 76 22.29 10.57 0.95
N SER A 77 22.85 11.47 1.78
CA SER A 77 22.33 12.85 1.93
C SER A 77 22.34 13.67 0.64
N SER A 78 23.20 13.27 -0.30
CA SER A 78 23.28 13.89 -1.62
C SER A 78 21.98 13.71 -2.42
N TYR A 79 21.22 12.63 -2.25
CA TYR A 79 19.93 12.44 -2.91
C TYR A 79 18.82 12.98 -2.01
N LYS A 80 18.15 14.06 -2.42
CA LYS A 80 17.03 14.62 -1.65
C LYS A 80 15.79 13.72 -1.82
N PRO A 81 15.17 13.24 -0.73
CA PRO A 81 14.00 12.37 -0.78
C PRO A 81 12.87 12.98 -1.61
N LYS A 82 12.26 12.18 -2.49
CA LYS A 82 11.01 12.53 -3.16
C LYS A 82 10.01 11.41 -3.05
N VAL A 83 8.87 11.71 -2.41
CA VAL A 83 7.78 10.75 -2.22
C VAL A 83 6.85 10.79 -3.44
N ASN A 84 7.28 10.16 -4.53
CA ASN A 84 6.47 9.99 -5.75
C ASN A 84 6.61 8.57 -6.30
N LEU A 85 6.57 7.60 -5.39
CA LEU A 85 6.48 6.18 -5.74
C LEU A 85 4.99 5.82 -5.82
N GLY A 86 4.49 5.53 -7.02
CA GLY A 86 3.20 4.86 -7.15
C GLY A 86 3.21 3.56 -6.34
N SER A 87 2.08 3.21 -5.72
CA SER A 87 1.96 2.07 -4.78
C SER A 87 2.54 0.76 -5.34
N GLY A 88 2.40 0.51 -6.66
CA GLY A 88 2.97 -0.65 -7.33
C GLY A 88 4.50 -0.68 -7.37
N ILE A 89 5.17 0.46 -7.56
CA ILE A 89 6.64 0.51 -7.59
C ILE A 89 7.21 0.36 -6.17
N THR A 90 6.56 0.96 -5.17
CA THR A 90 6.96 0.80 -3.76
C THR A 90 6.95 -0.66 -3.34
N ALA A 91 5.89 -1.41 -3.68
CA ALA A 91 5.80 -2.83 -3.35
C ALA A 91 6.92 -3.66 -3.99
N ARG A 92 7.27 -3.35 -5.25
CA ARG A 92 8.35 -4.02 -5.99
C ARG A 92 9.72 -3.71 -5.39
N LEU A 93 9.99 -2.44 -5.03
CA LEU A 93 11.23 -2.05 -4.35
C LEU A 93 11.37 -2.70 -2.98
N ILE A 94 10.30 -2.79 -2.18
CA ILE A 94 10.32 -3.48 -0.88
C ILE A 94 10.71 -4.96 -1.06
N LYS A 95 10.13 -5.65 -2.05
CA LYS A 95 10.47 -7.04 -2.35
C LYS A 95 11.94 -7.23 -2.72
N ILE A 96 12.51 -6.29 -3.47
CA ILE A 96 13.94 -6.30 -3.83
C ILE A 96 14.79 -6.12 -2.55
N LEU A 97 14.46 -5.18 -1.67
CA LEU A 97 15.21 -4.96 -0.42
C LEU A 97 15.14 -6.16 0.53
N GLU A 98 13.99 -6.84 0.61
CA GLU A 98 13.82 -8.08 1.37
C GLU A 98 14.69 -9.21 0.78
N SER A 99 14.68 -9.39 -0.55
CA SER A 99 15.51 -10.41 -1.22
C SER A 99 17.01 -10.19 -1.04
N LYS A 100 17.44 -8.93 -0.86
CA LYS A 100 18.83 -8.55 -0.59
C LYS A 100 19.18 -8.57 0.90
N GLY A 101 18.25 -8.97 1.77
CA GLY A 101 18.47 -9.10 3.21
C GLY A 101 18.72 -7.77 3.94
N LEU A 102 18.41 -6.63 3.31
CA LEU A 102 18.61 -5.30 3.90
C LEU A 102 17.50 -4.91 4.88
N ILE A 103 16.32 -5.49 4.65
CA ILE A 103 15.23 -5.46 5.59
C ILE A 103 14.85 -6.90 5.85
N THR A 104 14.78 -7.26 7.13
CA THR A 104 13.89 -8.32 7.53
C THR A 104 12.57 -7.63 7.81
N LEU A 105 11.52 -7.93 7.03
CA LEU A 105 10.16 -7.62 7.47
C LEU A 105 9.81 -8.62 8.58
N ASP A 106 10.53 -8.51 9.69
CA ASP A 106 10.22 -9.18 10.94
C ASP A 106 8.99 -8.51 11.54
N SER A 107 8.04 -9.37 11.88
CA SER A 107 6.76 -9.06 12.49
C SER A 107 6.96 -8.50 13.91
N GLY A 108 7.47 -7.27 14.00
CA GLY A 108 7.83 -6.57 15.24
C GLY A 108 8.01 -5.05 15.14
N THR A 109 7.74 -4.41 14.00
CA THR A 109 7.52 -2.95 13.98
C THR A 109 6.16 -2.62 14.61
N PRO A 110 6.00 -1.46 15.27
CA PRO A 110 4.68 -0.87 15.52
C PRO A 110 4.00 -0.60 14.17
N SER A 111 3.38 -1.64 13.65
CA SER A 111 2.72 -1.60 12.36
C SER A 111 1.42 -0.85 12.54
N THR A 112 1.35 0.39 12.03
CA THR A 112 0.08 1.07 11.73
C THR A 112 -0.62 0.48 10.50
N GLN A 113 -0.22 -0.70 10.04
CA GLN A 113 -0.91 -1.45 9.01
C GLN A 113 -1.82 -2.47 9.68
N GLU A 114 -3.12 -2.19 9.73
CA GLU A 114 -4.19 -3.20 9.80
C GLU A 114 -4.19 -4.08 8.53
N LYS A 115 -3.03 -4.62 8.12
CA LYS A 115 -2.97 -5.59 7.03
C LYS A 115 -3.27 -6.96 7.60
N SER A 116 -4.53 -7.38 7.41
CA SER A 116 -5.05 -8.74 7.51
C SER A 116 -4.44 -9.59 8.64
N SER A 117 -5.18 -9.72 9.74
CA SER A 117 -4.84 -10.55 10.91
C SER A 117 -4.36 -11.98 10.56
N LEU A 118 -4.71 -12.52 9.39
CA LEU A 118 -4.33 -13.87 8.94
C LEU A 118 -2.82 -14.06 8.73
N ARG A 119 -2.08 -13.08 8.17
CA ARG A 119 -0.61 -13.16 8.04
C ARG A 119 0.09 -13.25 9.40
N ASN A 120 -0.50 -12.61 10.41
CA ASN A 120 0.00 -12.65 11.78
C ASN A 120 -0.30 -14.00 12.45
N VAL A 121 -1.46 -14.61 12.20
CA VAL A 121 -1.82 -15.92 12.79
C VAL A 121 -0.95 -17.05 12.23
N GLN A 122 -0.70 -17.11 10.91
CA GLN A 122 0.16 -18.16 10.34
C GLN A 122 1.62 -18.02 10.81
N ARG A 123 2.15 -16.79 10.86
CA ARG A 123 3.47 -16.52 11.44
C ARG A 123 3.51 -16.82 12.95
N ALA A 124 2.46 -16.51 13.69
CA ALA A 124 2.38 -16.81 15.13
C ALA A 124 2.33 -18.32 15.39
N LYS A 125 1.63 -19.10 14.56
CA LYS A 125 1.60 -20.57 14.65
C LYS A 125 2.95 -21.24 14.36
N GLN A 126 3.84 -20.56 13.62
CA GLN A 126 5.19 -21.01 13.30
C GLN A 126 6.26 -20.43 14.25
N ARG A 127 5.87 -19.53 15.17
CA ARG A 127 6.78 -18.95 16.14
C ARG A 127 6.76 -19.79 17.41
N ASP A 128 7.90 -20.36 17.73
CA ASP A 128 8.14 -20.90 19.07
C ASP A 128 8.32 -19.74 20.04
N PHE A 129 7.26 -19.43 20.79
CA PHE A 129 7.35 -18.51 21.92
C PHE A 129 8.10 -19.21 23.05
N VAL A 130 9.40 -18.95 23.15
CA VAL A 130 10.25 -19.46 24.23
C VAL A 130 9.86 -18.84 25.59
N SER A 131 9.31 -17.62 25.55
CA SER A 131 8.73 -16.92 26.71
C SER A 131 7.68 -15.90 26.26
N GLU A 132 6.88 -15.41 27.22
CA GLU A 132 5.98 -14.28 26.98
C GLU A 132 6.79 -13.03 26.57
N PRO A 133 6.41 -12.32 25.50
CA PRO A 133 7.14 -11.14 25.06
C PRO A 133 6.95 -9.99 26.04
N GLU A 134 8.02 -9.24 26.31
CA GLU A 134 7.92 -7.99 27.08
C GLU A 134 7.18 -6.92 26.26
N GLY A 135 6.21 -6.26 26.90
CA GLY A 135 5.51 -5.12 26.32
C GLY A 135 6.28 -3.80 26.52
N VAL A 136 5.83 -2.74 25.84
CA VAL A 136 6.31 -1.37 26.08
C VAL A 136 5.24 -0.61 26.86
N GLN A 137 5.55 -0.10 28.05
CA GLN A 137 4.59 0.64 28.89
C GLN A 137 4.07 1.92 28.23
N ILE A 138 4.93 2.62 27.47
CA ILE A 138 4.58 3.85 26.76
C ILE A 138 5.00 3.71 25.30
N PRO A 139 4.09 3.32 24.39
CA PRO A 139 4.41 3.20 22.98
C PRO A 139 4.73 4.58 22.37
N GLN A 140 5.70 4.62 21.46
CA GLN A 140 6.00 5.85 20.72
C GLN A 140 4.84 6.20 19.78
N GLN A 141 4.44 7.48 19.78
CA GLN A 141 3.50 8.00 18.80
C GLN A 141 4.21 8.32 17.49
N ILE A 142 3.60 7.92 16.39
CA ILE A 142 4.11 8.17 15.03
C ILE A 142 3.05 8.95 14.27
N VAL A 143 3.45 10.06 13.64
CA VAL A 143 2.56 10.87 12.80
C VAL A 143 2.57 10.30 11.38
N ARG A 144 1.39 10.06 10.82
CA ARG A 144 1.24 9.53 9.46
C ARG A 144 0.32 10.41 8.62
N THR A 145 0.78 10.80 7.43
CA THR A 145 -0.04 11.49 6.44
C THR A 145 -0.71 10.47 5.53
N THR A 146 -2.04 10.51 5.40
CA THR A 146 -2.82 9.64 4.51
C THR A 146 -3.57 10.47 3.48
N LYS A 147 -3.64 9.97 2.25
CA LYS A 147 -4.50 10.53 1.20
C LYS A 147 -5.84 9.81 1.28
N THR A 148 -6.92 10.56 1.44
CA THR A 148 -8.28 10.04 1.53
C THR A 148 -9.13 10.70 0.45
N TYR A 149 -10.07 9.94 -0.11
CA TYR A 149 -11.06 10.49 -1.04
C TYR A 149 -12.14 11.24 -0.26
N ALA A 150 -12.49 12.45 -0.71
CA ALA A 150 -13.68 13.13 -0.24
C ALA A 150 -14.91 12.35 -0.73
N ARG A 151 -15.80 11.98 0.19
CA ARG A 151 -17.02 11.21 -0.11
C ARG A 151 -18.24 12.09 0.05
N ILE A 152 -19.26 11.85 -0.76
CA ILE A 152 -20.52 12.60 -0.71
C ILE A 152 -21.37 12.02 0.42
N SER A 153 -21.53 12.78 1.52
CA SER A 153 -22.33 12.34 2.69
C SER A 153 -23.74 11.86 2.29
N LYS A 154 -24.38 12.53 1.33
CA LYS A 154 -25.73 12.18 0.85
C LYS A 154 -25.82 10.75 0.30
N VAL A 155 -24.77 10.23 -0.34
CA VAL A 155 -24.77 8.84 -0.85
C VAL A 155 -24.76 7.87 0.33
N LYS A 156 -23.88 8.10 1.31
CA LYS A 156 -23.81 7.30 2.54
C LYS A 156 -25.15 7.30 3.28
N ASP A 157 -25.72 8.48 3.51
CA ASP A 157 -26.97 8.64 4.28
C ASP A 157 -28.13 7.94 3.56
N TRP A 158 -28.21 8.08 2.23
CA TRP A 158 -29.21 7.40 1.42
C TRP A 158 -29.07 5.88 1.48
N ILE A 159 -27.85 5.34 1.40
CA ILE A 159 -27.61 3.89 1.46
C ILE A 159 -28.01 3.32 2.82
N LEU A 160 -27.59 3.95 3.92
CA LEU A 160 -27.94 3.51 5.27
C LEU A 160 -29.45 3.59 5.54
N PHE A 161 -30.09 4.67 5.08
CA PHE A 161 -31.54 4.85 5.20
C PHE A 161 -32.32 3.73 4.48
N ASN A 162 -31.90 3.36 3.26
CA ASN A 162 -32.58 2.29 2.51
C ASN A 162 -32.31 0.88 3.05
N ALA A 163 -31.16 0.67 3.69
CA ALA A 163 -30.81 -0.60 4.31
C ALA A 163 -31.65 -0.93 5.55
N LYS A 164 -32.28 0.07 6.19
CA LYS A 164 -33.14 -0.11 7.38
C LYS A 164 -32.48 -0.93 8.49
N GLY A 165 -31.18 -0.70 8.70
CA GLY A 165 -30.38 -1.41 9.70
C GLY A 165 -30.09 -2.88 9.36
N VAL A 166 -30.41 -3.37 8.16
CA VAL A 166 -30.14 -4.73 7.70
C VAL A 166 -28.98 -4.75 6.71
N CYS A 167 -28.02 -5.64 6.94
CA CYS A 167 -26.88 -5.87 6.05
C CYS A 167 -27.33 -6.43 4.70
N GLU A 168 -26.93 -5.79 3.61
CA GLU A 168 -27.29 -6.20 2.25
C GLU A 168 -26.45 -7.38 1.73
N GLY A 169 -25.44 -7.80 2.49
CA GLY A 169 -24.59 -8.95 2.18
C GLY A 169 -25.02 -10.25 2.84
N CYS A 170 -25.60 -10.20 4.04
CA CYS A 170 -26.00 -11.41 4.79
C CYS A 170 -27.45 -11.40 5.27
N GLY A 171 -28.19 -10.30 5.10
CA GLY A 171 -29.57 -10.17 5.54
C GLY A 171 -29.77 -10.09 7.06
N GLN A 172 -28.69 -10.03 7.85
CA GLN A 172 -28.77 -9.87 9.30
C GLN A 172 -28.79 -8.39 9.69
N PRO A 173 -29.42 -8.02 10.83
CA PRO A 173 -29.33 -6.67 11.36
C PRO A 173 -27.87 -6.30 11.69
N GLY A 174 -27.59 -5.00 11.80
CA GLY A 174 -26.33 -4.50 12.35
C GLY A 174 -25.99 -5.17 13.69
N PRO A 175 -24.73 -5.51 13.96
CA PRO A 175 -24.36 -6.37 15.09
C PRO A 175 -24.54 -5.71 16.46
N PHE A 176 -24.63 -4.38 16.49
CA PHE A 176 -24.87 -3.57 17.68
C PHE A 176 -25.51 -2.26 17.25
N GLU A 177 -26.04 -1.49 18.19
CA GLU A 177 -26.61 -0.17 17.93
C GLU A 177 -25.60 0.94 18.19
N MET A 178 -25.67 1.99 17.39
CA MET A 178 -24.97 3.25 17.63
C MET A 178 -25.98 4.38 17.55
N ASN A 179 -26.16 5.11 18.64
CA ASN A 179 -27.18 6.16 18.76
C ASN A 179 -28.61 5.66 18.48
N GLY A 180 -28.93 4.42 18.88
CA GLY A 180 -30.25 3.81 18.72
C GLY A 180 -30.54 3.21 17.33
N GLU A 181 -29.55 3.16 16.44
CA GLU A 181 -29.69 2.59 15.10
C GLU A 181 -28.72 1.41 14.90
N PRO A 182 -29.13 0.29 14.25
CA PRO A 182 -28.23 -0.81 13.95
C PRO A 182 -27.03 -0.36 13.11
N TYR A 183 -25.83 -0.70 13.58
CA TYR A 183 -24.57 -0.25 12.99
C TYR A 183 -24.24 -0.98 11.68
N LEU A 184 -24.13 -0.22 10.59
CA LEU A 184 -23.68 -0.69 9.29
C LEU A 184 -22.62 0.26 8.72
N GLU A 185 -21.75 -0.29 7.87
CA GLU A 185 -20.69 0.42 7.16
C GLU A 185 -21.04 0.49 5.67
N VAL A 186 -20.83 1.64 5.04
CA VAL A 186 -21.01 1.79 3.59
C VAL A 186 -19.72 1.39 2.88
N HIS A 187 -19.87 0.46 1.94
CA HIS A 187 -18.81 -0.11 1.13
C HIS A 187 -19.00 0.22 -0.34
N HIS A 188 -17.91 0.58 -1.02
CA HIS A 188 -17.88 0.71 -2.48
C HIS A 188 -17.51 -0.64 -3.10
N VAL A 189 -18.42 -1.27 -3.84
CA VAL A 189 -18.27 -2.64 -4.35
C VAL A 189 -17.08 -2.74 -5.31
N LYS A 190 -16.93 -1.76 -6.20
CA LYS A 190 -15.66 -1.40 -6.83
C LYS A 190 -15.00 -0.32 -5.98
N HIS A 191 -13.83 -0.60 -5.43
CA HIS A 191 -13.16 0.35 -4.54
C HIS A 191 -12.79 1.64 -5.27
N LEU A 192 -12.82 2.77 -4.54
CA LEU A 192 -12.38 4.08 -5.06
C LEU A 192 -10.91 4.08 -5.51
N SER A 193 -10.06 3.26 -4.87
CA SER A 193 -8.67 3.07 -5.29
C SER A 193 -8.52 2.38 -6.64
N ASP A 194 -9.55 1.64 -7.06
CA ASP A 194 -9.63 0.88 -8.30
C ASP A 194 -10.59 1.57 -9.29
N ASN A 195 -10.67 2.90 -9.20
CA ASN A 195 -11.51 3.77 -10.03
C ASN A 195 -13.02 3.50 -9.94
N GLY A 196 -13.51 2.95 -8.82
CA GLY A 196 -14.94 2.87 -8.54
C GLY A 196 -15.56 4.24 -8.30
N THR A 197 -16.83 4.39 -8.67
CA THR A 197 -17.56 5.64 -8.47
C THR A 197 -18.11 5.78 -7.05
N ASP A 198 -18.31 7.02 -6.60
CA ASP A 198 -19.03 7.33 -5.35
C ASP A 198 -20.54 7.51 -5.62
N PHE A 199 -21.17 6.49 -6.21
CA PHE A 199 -22.60 6.48 -6.54
C PHE A 199 -23.36 5.37 -5.82
N LYS A 200 -24.69 5.53 -5.73
CA LYS A 200 -25.60 4.51 -5.17
C LYS A 200 -25.51 3.15 -5.90
N THR A 201 -25.14 3.18 -7.17
CA THR A 201 -24.98 2.02 -8.06
C THR A 201 -23.69 1.23 -7.80
N ASN A 202 -22.77 1.80 -7.01
CA ASN A 202 -21.53 1.14 -6.62
C ASN A 202 -21.40 1.00 -5.09
N THR A 203 -22.46 1.26 -4.32
CA THR A 203 -22.39 1.30 -2.85
C THR A 203 -23.41 0.39 -2.17
N VAL A 204 -22.99 -0.25 -1.08
CA VAL A 204 -23.81 -1.15 -0.25
C VAL A 204 -23.62 -0.90 1.25
N ALA A 205 -24.66 -1.17 2.03
CA ALA A 205 -24.62 -1.16 3.49
C ALA A 205 -24.33 -2.57 4.01
N LEU A 206 -23.20 -2.75 4.69
CA LEU A 206 -22.74 -4.04 5.18
C LEU A 206 -22.49 -3.99 6.68
N CYS A 207 -22.70 -5.11 7.38
CA CYS A 207 -22.19 -5.27 8.73
C CYS A 207 -20.64 -5.32 8.70
N PRO A 208 -19.95 -5.02 9.81
CA PRO A 208 -18.48 -5.06 9.89
C PRO A 208 -17.87 -6.37 9.38
N ASN A 209 -18.52 -7.51 9.62
CA ASN A 209 -18.06 -8.82 9.15
C ASN A 209 -18.12 -8.94 7.62
N CYS A 210 -19.27 -8.61 7.01
CA CYS A 210 -19.42 -8.64 5.55
C CYS A 210 -18.53 -7.60 4.87
N HIS A 211 -18.36 -6.43 5.47
CA HIS A 211 -17.46 -5.40 4.95
C HIS A 211 -16.01 -5.90 4.92
N ARG A 212 -15.52 -6.49 6.01
CA ARG A 212 -14.19 -7.10 6.06
C ARG A 212 -14.06 -8.30 5.12
N ARG A 213 -15.12 -9.09 4.88
CA ARG A 213 -15.15 -10.17 3.88
C ARG A 213 -14.83 -9.63 2.48
N CYS A 214 -15.50 -8.55 2.04
CA CYS A 214 -15.19 -7.90 0.75
C CYS A 214 -13.72 -7.51 0.58
N HIS A 215 -13.05 -7.10 1.67
CA HIS A 215 -11.65 -6.68 1.61
C HIS A 215 -10.64 -7.83 1.73
N HIS A 216 -10.93 -8.85 2.54
CA HIS A 216 -9.90 -9.74 3.09
C HIS A 216 -10.18 -11.24 2.99
N SER A 217 -11.39 -11.66 2.66
CA SER A 217 -11.67 -13.10 2.58
C SER A 217 -11.15 -13.72 1.27
N ASP A 218 -10.89 -15.03 1.32
CA ASP A 218 -10.50 -15.80 0.13
C ASP A 218 -11.65 -15.89 -0.89
N ASP A 219 -12.89 -15.77 -0.43
CA ASP A 219 -14.10 -15.82 -1.26
C ASP A 219 -14.62 -14.44 -1.68
N ARG A 220 -13.83 -13.37 -1.50
CA ARG A 220 -14.25 -11.98 -1.76
C ARG A 220 -14.78 -11.78 -3.18
N GLU A 221 -14.18 -12.42 -4.19
CA GLU A 221 -14.59 -12.26 -5.59
C GLU A 221 -15.96 -12.89 -5.83
N ALA A 222 -16.19 -14.07 -5.28
CA ALA A 222 -17.49 -14.74 -5.32
C ALA A 222 -18.55 -13.95 -4.52
N PHE A 223 -18.18 -13.38 -3.38
CA PHE A 223 -19.07 -12.55 -2.58
C PHE A 223 -19.42 -11.22 -3.27
N THR A 224 -18.45 -10.56 -3.91
CA THR A 224 -18.67 -9.36 -4.72
C THR A 224 -19.57 -9.66 -5.92
N ALA A 225 -19.37 -10.78 -6.61
CA ALA A 225 -20.27 -11.21 -7.67
C ALA A 225 -21.70 -11.43 -7.15
N TRP A 226 -21.84 -12.11 -6.01
CA TRP A 226 -23.13 -12.29 -5.36
C TRP A 226 -23.82 -10.96 -5.00
N LEU A 227 -23.07 -9.94 -4.54
CA LEU A 227 -23.63 -8.62 -4.26
C LEU A 227 -24.25 -7.99 -5.52
N TYR A 228 -23.54 -8.03 -6.66
CA TYR A 228 -24.08 -7.54 -7.93
C TYR A 228 -25.36 -8.27 -8.36
N ASP A 229 -25.45 -9.57 -8.10
CA ASP A 229 -26.62 -10.38 -8.48
C ASP A 229 -27.83 -10.16 -7.55
N ASN A 230 -27.61 -9.80 -6.28
CA ASN A 230 -28.66 -9.77 -5.26
C ASN A 230 -29.07 -8.38 -4.80
N VAL A 231 -28.24 -7.36 -5.04
CA VAL A 231 -28.55 -5.97 -4.71
C VAL A 231 -28.93 -5.23 -5.99
N GLY A 232 -30.23 -5.22 -6.31
CA GLY A 232 -30.75 -4.82 -7.63
C GLY A 232 -30.51 -3.36 -8.07
N ARG A 233 -29.91 -2.50 -7.23
CA ARG A 233 -29.48 -1.17 -7.63
C ARG A 233 -28.04 -1.11 -8.15
N LEU A 234 -27.26 -2.18 -7.95
CA LEU A 234 -25.85 -2.17 -8.30
C LEU A 234 -25.66 -2.32 -9.80
N GLU A 235 -24.71 -1.57 -10.34
CA GLU A 235 -24.31 -1.63 -11.75
C GLU A 235 -22.83 -1.98 -11.80
N LYS A 236 -22.47 -2.94 -12.66
CA LYS A 236 -21.08 -3.41 -12.77
C LYS A 236 -20.26 -2.39 -13.58
N GLU A 237 -19.15 -1.93 -12.99
CA GLU A 237 -18.29 -0.86 -13.53
C GLU A 237 -16.85 -1.32 -13.81
#